data_AF-A0A7J7YXJ2-F1
#
_entry.id   AF-A0A7J7YXJ2-F1
#
_cell.length_a   1.000
_cell.length_b   1.000
_cell.length_c   1.000
_cell.angle_alpha   90.00
_cell.angle_beta   90.00
_cell.angle_gamma   90.00
#
_symmetry.space_group_name_H-M   'P 1'
#
loop_
_entity.id
_entity.type
_entity.pdbx_description
1 polymer ?
#
loop_
_entity_poly.entity_id
_entity_poly.type
_entity_poly.pdbx_seq_one_letter_code
_entity_poly.pdbx_strand_id
1 'polypeptide(L)'
;MGRRARCRRLQQQQQQRRRPEGTEDGAEGAGKRHDAGWEGGYPEIVKENKLFEHYYQELKIVPEGEWDQFMEALREPLPATLRITGYKSHAKEILHCLKNKYFKELEDLEVDGQKVEVPQPLSWYPEELAWHTNLSRKILRKSPQLEKFHQFLVSETESGNISRQEAVSMIPPLLLNAQPHHKRDLSLQMMWTTSAAICLFIRPKG
;
A
#
# COMPACT_ATOMS: atom_id res chain seq x y z
N MET A 1 14.66 -51.71 -42.55
CA MET A 1 13.86 -50.62 -43.17
C MET A 1 12.58 -50.43 -42.36
N GLY A 2 12.10 -49.19 -42.16
CA GLY A 2 10.68 -48.97 -41.80
C GLY A 2 10.31 -48.32 -40.46
N ARG A 3 11.06 -47.33 -39.94
CA ARG A 3 10.47 -46.28 -39.08
C ARG A 3 10.04 -45.14 -40.00
N ARG A 4 8.74 -44.75 -40.07
CA ARG A 4 8.21 -43.41 -40.49
C ARG A 4 6.73 -43.37 -40.97
N ALA A 5 5.80 -44.14 -40.40
CA ALA A 5 4.38 -44.03 -40.81
C ALA A 5 3.35 -43.83 -39.68
N ARG A 6 3.79 -43.50 -38.46
CA ARG A 6 2.89 -43.34 -37.29
C ARG A 6 2.45 -41.91 -36.95
N CYS A 7 2.79 -40.90 -37.76
CA CYS A 7 2.57 -39.48 -37.42
C CYS A 7 1.68 -38.66 -38.39
N ARG A 8 0.80 -39.25 -39.23
CA ARG A 8 -0.04 -38.43 -40.14
C ARG A 8 -1.55 -38.71 -40.19
N ARG A 9 -2.10 -39.60 -39.36
CA ARG A 9 -3.56 -39.85 -39.34
C ARG A 9 -4.30 -39.36 -38.09
N LEU A 10 -3.61 -38.87 -37.08
CA LEU A 10 -4.24 -38.35 -35.85
C LEU A 10 -4.59 -36.85 -35.91
N GLN A 11 -4.33 -36.16 -37.02
CA GLN A 11 -4.65 -34.73 -37.17
C GLN A 11 -5.91 -34.44 -38.00
N GLN A 12 -6.60 -35.44 -38.54
CA GLN A 12 -7.83 -35.23 -39.34
C GLN A 12 -9.15 -35.62 -38.65
N GLN A 13 -9.12 -36.11 -37.40
CA GLN A 13 -10.32 -36.62 -36.72
C GLN A 13 -10.85 -35.72 -35.59
N GLN A 14 -10.24 -34.55 -35.34
CA GLN A 14 -10.67 -33.63 -34.27
C GLN A 14 -11.38 -32.36 -34.76
N GLN A 15 -11.60 -32.20 -36.07
CA GLN A 15 -12.16 -30.96 -36.65
C GLN A 15 -13.56 -31.11 -37.28
N GLN A 16 -14.30 -32.19 -36.97
CA GLN A 16 -15.60 -32.46 -37.60
C GLN A 16 -16.75 -32.86 -36.68
N ARG A 17 -16.68 -32.60 -35.36
CA ARG A 17 -17.82 -32.83 -34.47
C ARG A 17 -17.99 -31.72 -33.45
N ARG A 18 -18.79 -30.71 -33.80
CA ARG A 18 -19.87 -30.11 -32.98
C ARG A 18 -20.36 -28.79 -33.62
N ARG A 19 -21.44 -28.90 -34.40
CA ARG A 19 -22.44 -27.85 -34.66
C ARG A 19 -23.81 -28.53 -34.55
N PRO A 20 -24.77 -27.93 -33.84
CA PRO A 20 -25.97 -27.38 -34.49
C PRO A 20 -26.28 -25.97 -33.96
N GLU A 21 -26.67 -24.99 -34.79
CA GLU A 21 -28.02 -24.68 -35.27
C GLU A 21 -29.07 -24.44 -34.18
N GLY A 22 -29.64 -23.23 -34.21
CA GLY A 22 -30.46 -22.64 -33.16
C GLY A 22 -31.95 -22.90 -33.28
N THR A 23 -32.67 -22.50 -32.23
CA THR A 23 -34.10 -22.16 -32.28
C THR A 23 -34.36 -21.16 -31.14
N GLU A 24 -35.08 -20.10 -31.47
CA GLU A 24 -35.48 -18.98 -30.62
C GLU A 24 -36.67 -19.37 -29.72
N ASP A 25 -36.79 -18.69 -28.57
CA ASP A 25 -38.00 -18.29 -27.83
C ASP A 25 -37.89 -18.49 -26.31
N GLY A 26 -38.03 -17.38 -25.56
CA GLY A 26 -38.06 -17.42 -24.09
C GLY A 26 -37.70 -16.09 -23.44
N ALA A 27 -38.65 -15.17 -23.45
CA ALA A 27 -38.60 -13.87 -22.80
C ALA A 27 -38.46 -13.94 -21.26
N GLU A 28 -37.98 -12.83 -20.69
CA GLU A 28 -38.20 -12.36 -19.32
C GLU A 28 -37.56 -13.13 -18.16
N GLY A 29 -36.42 -12.61 -17.72
CA GLY A 29 -35.80 -12.97 -16.46
C GLY A 29 -34.63 -12.04 -16.17
N ALA A 30 -34.90 -10.75 -15.99
CA ALA A 30 -33.94 -9.79 -15.46
C ALA A 30 -33.56 -10.22 -14.05
N GLY A 31 -32.59 -11.13 -13.95
CA GLY A 31 -31.95 -11.53 -12.71
C GLY A 31 -31.21 -10.32 -12.16
N LYS A 32 -31.91 -9.55 -11.32
CA LYS A 32 -31.29 -8.67 -10.33
C LYS A 32 -30.28 -9.52 -9.59
N ARG A 33 -29.01 -9.43 -9.99
CA ARG A 33 -27.89 -9.85 -9.16
C ARG A 33 -28.05 -9.04 -7.90
N HIS A 34 -28.57 -9.69 -6.86
CA HIS A 34 -28.59 -9.15 -5.53
C HIS A 34 -27.13 -8.86 -5.22
N ASP A 35 -26.78 -7.58 -5.29
CA ASP A 35 -25.59 -7.01 -4.71
C ASP A 35 -25.72 -7.21 -3.20
N ALA A 36 -25.52 -8.46 -2.76
CA ALA A 36 -25.20 -8.77 -1.39
C ALA A 36 -23.74 -8.35 -1.22
N GLY A 37 -23.51 -7.03 -1.32
CA GLY A 37 -22.34 -6.39 -0.78
C GLY A 37 -22.23 -6.89 0.66
N TRP A 38 -21.03 -7.35 1.00
CA TRP A 38 -20.69 -7.87 2.31
C TRP A 38 -20.92 -6.77 3.36
N GLU A 39 -22.16 -6.65 3.85
CA GLU A 39 -22.65 -5.77 4.93
C GLU A 39 -22.15 -6.23 6.31
N GLY A 40 -21.00 -6.88 6.36
CA GLY A 40 -20.35 -7.31 7.59
C GLY A 40 -19.03 -6.58 7.73
N GLY A 41 -19.08 -5.30 8.11
CA GLY A 41 -17.88 -4.61 8.59
C GLY A 41 -17.22 -5.46 9.67
N TYR A 42 -15.90 -5.66 9.56
CA TYR A 42 -15.14 -6.38 10.59
C TYR A 42 -15.45 -5.79 11.97
N PRO A 43 -15.65 -6.62 13.02
CA PRO A 43 -15.88 -6.12 14.35
C PRO A 43 -14.73 -5.20 14.77
N GLU A 44 -15.07 -4.13 15.47
CA GLU A 44 -14.10 -3.17 15.99
C GLU A 44 -13.05 -3.91 16.83
N ILE A 45 -11.78 -3.76 16.46
CA ILE A 45 -10.70 -4.47 17.12
C ILE A 45 -10.55 -3.88 18.52
N VAL A 46 -10.82 -4.69 19.54
CA VAL A 46 -10.59 -4.32 20.95
C VAL A 46 -9.08 -4.15 21.16
N LYS A 47 -8.64 -2.90 21.39
CA LYS A 47 -7.22 -2.54 21.56
C LYS A 47 -6.75 -2.64 23.02
N GLU A 48 -7.31 -3.59 23.75
CA GLU A 48 -7.03 -3.81 25.17
C GLU A 48 -6.62 -5.27 25.39
N ASN A 49 -5.50 -5.48 26.06
CA ASN A 49 -5.01 -6.81 26.39
C ASN A 49 -4.27 -6.78 27.73
N LYS A 50 -4.90 -7.35 28.76
CA LYS A 50 -4.35 -7.38 30.12
C LYS A 50 -3.02 -8.13 30.23
N LEU A 51 -2.81 -9.18 29.41
CA LEU A 51 -1.54 -9.92 29.41
C LEU A 51 -0.42 -9.08 28.80
N PHE A 52 -0.72 -8.31 27.76
CA PHE A 52 0.22 -7.38 27.16
C PHE A 52 0.63 -6.29 28.17
N GLU A 53 -0.35 -5.67 28.81
CA GLU A 53 -0.10 -4.59 29.78
C GLU A 53 0.75 -5.10 30.96
N HIS A 54 0.38 -6.24 31.56
CA HIS A 54 1.15 -6.83 32.64
C HIS A 54 2.60 -7.15 32.22
N TYR A 55 2.78 -7.77 31.05
CA TYR A 55 4.11 -8.12 30.55
C TYR A 55 5.02 -6.90 30.35
N TYR A 56 4.53 -5.83 29.73
CA TYR A 56 5.33 -4.63 29.50
C TYR A 56 5.53 -3.78 30.76
N GLN A 57 4.60 -3.84 31.73
CA GLN A 57 4.79 -3.24 33.06
C GLN A 57 5.91 -3.94 33.85
N GLU A 58 5.98 -5.27 33.81
CA GLU A 58 7.04 -6.04 34.48
C GLU A 58 8.42 -5.80 33.89
N LEU A 59 8.51 -5.56 32.57
CA LEU A 59 9.77 -5.25 31.90
C LEU A 59 10.36 -3.90 32.32
N LYS A 60 9.56 -2.99 32.91
CA LYS A 60 9.99 -1.65 33.36
C LYS A 60 10.73 -0.84 32.29
N ILE A 61 10.33 -1.00 31.04
CA ILE A 61 10.89 -0.24 29.91
C ILE A 61 10.32 1.19 29.89
N VAL A 62 9.08 1.35 30.35
CA VAL A 62 8.39 2.65 30.43
C VAL A 62 8.66 3.27 31.81
N PRO A 63 9.08 4.54 31.89
CA PRO A 63 9.24 5.26 33.15
C PRO A 63 7.95 5.30 33.98
N GLU A 64 8.10 5.35 35.32
CA GLU A 64 6.97 5.45 36.24
C GLU A 64 6.18 6.75 36.00
N GLY A 65 4.88 6.64 35.70
CA GLY A 65 3.99 7.77 35.42
C GLY A 65 3.71 8.05 33.94
N GLU A 66 4.43 7.43 32.99
CA GLU A 66 4.20 7.60 31.55
C GLU A 66 3.40 6.45 30.91
N TRP A 67 2.99 5.47 31.71
CA TRP A 67 2.30 4.26 31.23
C TRP A 67 1.03 4.56 30.43
N ASP A 68 0.20 5.49 30.92
CA ASP A 68 -1.05 5.84 30.29
C ASP A 68 -0.82 6.51 28.92
N GLN A 69 0.17 7.40 28.82
CA GLN A 69 0.56 8.06 27.57
C GLN A 69 1.13 7.05 26.57
N PHE A 70 1.92 6.09 27.03
CA PHE A 70 2.44 5.01 26.20
C PHE A 70 1.32 4.15 25.61
N MET A 71 0.35 3.74 26.45
CA MET A 71 -0.79 2.96 25.99
C MET A 71 -1.73 3.76 25.09
N GLU A 72 -1.89 5.06 25.33
CA GLU A 72 -2.63 5.96 24.45
C GLU A 72 -1.99 6.04 23.06
N ALA A 73 -0.67 6.25 22.99
CA ALA A 73 0.07 6.28 21.73
C ALA A 73 0.00 4.95 20.96
N LEU A 74 0.03 3.80 21.66
CA LEU A 74 -0.12 2.49 21.02
C LEU A 74 -1.52 2.25 20.44
N ARG A 75 -2.55 2.90 20.99
CA ARG A 75 -3.92 2.79 20.51
C ARG A 75 -4.18 3.70 19.31
N GLU A 76 -3.39 4.75 19.12
CA GLU A 76 -3.52 5.68 18.00
C GLU A 76 -3.12 5.02 16.66
N PRO A 77 -3.87 5.22 15.57
CA PRO A 77 -3.48 4.72 14.26
C PRO A 77 -2.21 5.42 13.76
N LEU A 78 -1.28 4.64 13.21
CA LEU A 78 -0.05 5.20 12.65
C LEU A 78 -0.34 6.13 11.45
N PRO A 79 0.38 7.27 11.37
CA PRO A 79 0.27 8.16 10.22
C PRO A 79 0.75 7.47 8.93
N ALA A 80 0.18 7.87 7.80
CA ALA A 80 0.65 7.34 6.51
C ALA A 80 2.00 7.98 6.16
N THR A 81 2.99 7.15 5.84
CA THR A 81 4.33 7.62 5.48
C THR A 81 4.66 7.24 4.04
N LEU A 82 5.29 8.16 3.32
CA LEU A 82 5.73 8.02 1.94
C LEU A 82 7.24 8.24 1.85
N ARG A 83 7.92 7.41 1.05
CA ARG A 83 9.36 7.47 0.79
C ARG A 83 9.60 7.59 -0.70
N ILE A 84 10.30 8.64 -1.10
CA ILE A 84 10.75 8.87 -2.47
C ILE A 84 11.98 7.98 -2.71
N THR A 85 11.84 7.03 -3.61
CA THR A 85 12.84 6.05 -4.02
C THR A 85 13.15 6.26 -5.48
N GLY A 86 14.14 7.09 -5.81
CA GLY A 86 14.50 7.37 -7.20
C GLY A 86 15.99 7.68 -7.35
N TYR A 87 16.44 7.80 -8.60
CA TYR A 87 17.76 8.35 -8.88
C TYR A 87 17.87 9.77 -8.31
N LYS A 88 19.07 10.18 -7.88
CA LYS A 88 19.29 11.45 -7.16
C LYS A 88 18.73 12.69 -7.87
N SER A 89 18.76 12.75 -9.19
CA SER A 89 18.17 13.86 -9.96
C SER A 89 16.64 13.80 -9.96
N HIS A 90 16.08 12.65 -10.36
CA HIS A 90 14.64 12.44 -10.46
C HIS A 90 13.92 12.59 -9.11
N ALA A 91 14.52 12.08 -8.03
CA ALA A 91 13.99 12.23 -6.68
C ALA A 91 13.87 13.71 -6.26
N LYS A 92 14.82 14.56 -6.67
CA LYS A 92 14.78 16.00 -6.41
C LYS A 92 13.72 16.72 -7.24
N GLU A 93 13.51 16.29 -8.48
CA GLU A 93 12.45 16.82 -9.35
C GLU A 93 11.06 16.50 -8.78
N ILE A 94 10.85 15.25 -8.34
CA ILE A 94 9.62 14.83 -7.66
C ILE A 94 9.41 15.64 -6.37
N LEU A 95 10.45 15.78 -5.54
CA LEU A 95 10.39 16.57 -4.32
C LEU A 95 10.03 18.03 -4.60
N HIS A 96 10.63 18.62 -5.63
CA HIS A 96 10.35 19.99 -6.05
C HIS A 96 8.89 20.13 -6.52
N CYS A 97 8.39 19.18 -7.31
CA CYS A 97 7.00 19.15 -7.76
C CYS A 97 6.02 19.01 -6.59
N LEU A 98 6.30 18.10 -5.64
CA LEU A 98 5.52 17.91 -4.42
C LEU A 98 5.38 19.20 -3.62
N LYS A 99 6.51 19.87 -3.32
CA LYS A 99 6.52 21.10 -2.53
C LYS A 99 5.87 22.28 -3.24
N ASN A 100 6.21 22.52 -4.50
CA ASN A 100 5.82 23.76 -5.17
C ASN A 100 4.44 23.72 -5.81
N LYS A 101 3.93 22.53 -6.12
CA LYS A 101 2.61 22.37 -6.72
C LYS A 101 1.62 21.86 -5.69
N TYR A 102 1.81 20.62 -5.23
CA TYR A 102 0.80 19.96 -4.41
C TYR A 102 0.72 20.54 -3.00
N PHE A 103 1.83 20.73 -2.28
CA PHE A 103 1.75 21.22 -0.89
C PHE A 103 1.18 22.63 -0.79
N LYS A 104 1.52 23.53 -1.72
CA LYS A 104 0.90 24.86 -1.81
C LYS A 104 -0.60 24.80 -2.11
N GLU A 105 -1.02 23.90 -3.00
CA GLU A 105 -2.45 23.68 -3.28
C GLU A 105 -3.19 23.08 -2.08
N LEU A 106 -2.49 22.40 -1.16
CA LEU A 106 -3.06 21.82 0.07
C LEU A 106 -3.12 22.82 1.23
N GLU A 107 -2.20 23.79 1.31
CA GLU A 107 -2.11 24.76 2.42
C GLU A 107 -3.39 25.59 2.61
N ASP A 108 -4.09 25.89 1.53
CA ASP A 108 -5.31 26.70 1.51
C ASP A 108 -6.59 25.83 1.39
N LEU A 109 -6.47 24.51 1.40
CA LEU A 109 -7.60 23.62 1.17
C LEU A 109 -8.32 23.26 2.47
N GLU A 110 -9.62 23.58 2.52
CA GLU A 110 -10.53 23.14 3.56
C GLU A 110 -11.49 22.10 2.99
N VAL A 111 -11.61 20.96 3.68
CA VAL A 111 -12.54 19.89 3.31
C VAL A 111 -13.41 19.59 4.53
N ASP A 112 -14.73 19.68 4.35
CA ASP A 112 -15.72 19.49 5.42
C ASP A 112 -15.53 20.42 6.65
N GLY A 113 -15.03 21.64 6.43
CA GLY A 113 -14.76 22.60 7.52
C GLY A 113 -13.53 22.26 8.37
N GLN A 114 -12.73 21.27 7.96
CA GLN A 114 -11.42 20.96 8.54
C GLN A 114 -10.32 21.33 7.55
N LYS A 115 -9.32 22.06 8.05
CA LYS A 115 -8.13 22.38 7.27
C LYS A 115 -7.33 21.10 7.02
N VAL A 116 -6.98 20.89 5.76
CA VAL A 116 -6.20 19.72 5.34
C VAL A 116 -4.77 19.85 5.87
N GLU A 117 -4.31 18.87 6.66
CA GLU A 117 -2.92 18.84 7.12
C GLU A 117 -1.98 18.51 5.97
N VAL A 118 -1.06 19.44 5.70
CA VAL A 118 -0.03 19.28 4.68
C VAL A 118 0.98 18.22 5.14
N PRO A 119 1.41 17.29 4.25
CA PRO A 119 2.44 16.34 4.58
C PRO A 119 3.70 17.02 5.14
N GLN A 120 4.29 16.43 6.18
CA GLN A 120 5.47 16.97 6.85
C GLN A 120 6.70 16.08 6.61
N PRO A 121 7.91 16.66 6.49
CA PRO A 121 9.11 15.89 6.27
C PRO A 121 9.55 15.18 7.56
N LEU A 122 10.10 13.96 7.43
CA LEU A 122 10.75 13.29 8.54
C LEU A 122 12.13 13.89 8.77
N SER A 123 12.30 14.64 9.85
CA SER A 123 13.52 15.41 10.16
C SER A 123 14.80 14.58 10.24
N TRP A 124 14.70 13.32 10.63
CA TRP A 124 15.82 12.38 10.73
C TRP A 124 16.13 11.65 9.42
N TYR A 125 15.27 11.75 8.40
CA TYR A 125 15.49 11.09 7.12
C TYR A 125 16.30 12.00 6.18
N PRO A 126 17.38 11.51 5.54
CA PRO A 126 18.24 12.33 4.70
C PRO A 126 17.52 12.97 3.51
N GLU A 127 17.98 14.16 3.12
CA GLU A 127 17.55 14.89 1.91
C GLU A 127 16.03 15.16 1.82
N GLU A 128 15.29 15.05 2.94
CA GLU A 128 13.83 15.19 3.00
C GLU A 128 13.10 14.29 1.99
N LEU A 129 13.62 13.08 1.78
CA LEU A 129 13.03 12.12 0.84
C LEU A 129 11.92 11.28 1.47
N ALA A 130 11.60 11.49 2.74
CA ALA A 130 10.53 10.80 3.42
C ALA A 130 9.60 11.78 4.15
N TRP A 131 8.30 11.56 4.01
CA TRP A 131 7.24 12.44 4.49
C TRP A 131 6.13 11.65 5.17
N HIS A 132 5.49 12.23 6.18
CA HIS A 132 4.32 11.67 6.84
C HIS A 132 3.09 12.55 6.62
N THR A 133 1.93 11.92 6.59
CA THR A 133 0.65 12.58 6.32
C THR A 133 -0.50 11.85 7.01
N ASN A 134 -1.45 12.62 7.53
CA ASN A 134 -2.68 12.11 8.14
C ASN A 134 -3.85 12.05 7.14
N LEU A 135 -3.58 12.26 5.85
CA LEU A 135 -4.60 12.25 4.81
C LEU A 135 -5.15 10.84 4.60
N SER A 136 -6.39 10.65 5.03
CA SER A 136 -7.10 9.40 4.79
C SER A 136 -7.53 9.28 3.32
N ARG A 137 -7.62 8.05 2.81
CA ARG A 137 -8.16 7.75 1.47
C ARG A 137 -9.57 8.33 1.26
N LYS A 138 -10.36 8.47 2.33
CA LYS A 138 -11.69 9.07 2.28
C LYS A 138 -11.61 10.56 1.95
N ILE A 139 -10.69 11.28 2.60
CA ILE A 139 -10.50 12.73 2.39
C ILE A 139 -9.95 12.99 0.98
N LEU A 140 -9.03 12.14 0.51
CA LEU A 140 -8.41 12.31 -0.82
C LEU A 140 -9.39 12.31 -2.00
N ARG A 141 -10.55 11.67 -1.85
CA ARG A 141 -11.59 11.57 -2.89
C ARG A 141 -12.62 12.71 -2.87
N LYS A 142 -12.61 13.56 -1.84
CA LYS A 142 -13.65 14.58 -1.64
C LYS A 142 -13.42 15.85 -2.46
N SER A 143 -12.15 16.17 -2.74
CA SER A 143 -11.77 17.37 -3.48
C SER A 143 -11.09 17.00 -4.80
N PRO A 144 -11.40 17.69 -5.91
CA PRO A 144 -10.71 17.49 -7.19
C PRO A 144 -9.19 17.74 -7.11
N GLN A 145 -8.75 18.68 -6.26
CA GLN A 145 -7.34 18.96 -6.01
C GLN A 145 -6.64 17.77 -5.34
N LEU A 146 -7.29 17.20 -4.32
CA LEU A 146 -6.80 16.01 -3.63
C LEU A 146 -6.78 14.77 -4.52
N GLU A 147 -7.76 14.63 -5.42
CA GLU A 147 -7.78 13.51 -6.36
C GLU A 147 -6.62 13.60 -7.36
N LYS A 148 -6.28 14.81 -7.85
CA LYS A 148 -5.08 15.01 -8.67
C LYS A 148 -3.80 14.65 -7.93
N PHE A 149 -3.69 15.05 -6.66
CA PHE A 149 -2.56 14.67 -5.80
C PHE A 149 -2.50 13.15 -5.59
N HIS A 150 -3.64 12.51 -5.33
CA HIS A 150 -3.73 11.07 -5.19
C HIS A 150 -3.32 10.32 -6.48
N GLN A 151 -3.81 10.76 -7.65
CA GLN A 151 -3.40 10.20 -8.94
C GLN A 151 -1.89 10.33 -9.17
N PHE A 152 -1.31 11.47 -8.81
CA PHE A 152 0.14 11.67 -8.87
C PHE A 152 0.89 10.68 -7.96
N LEU A 153 0.45 10.51 -6.71
CA LEU A 153 1.06 9.53 -5.80
C LEU A 153 0.95 8.11 -6.34
N VAL A 154 -0.19 7.75 -6.95
CA VAL A 154 -0.39 6.44 -7.57
C VAL A 154 0.56 6.26 -8.77
N SER A 155 0.65 7.23 -9.68
CA SER A 155 1.53 7.13 -10.86
C SER A 155 3.01 7.02 -10.48
N GLU A 156 3.46 7.78 -9.48
CA GLU A 156 4.84 7.70 -8.99
C GLU A 156 5.10 6.39 -8.23
N THR A 157 4.09 5.84 -7.56
CA THR A 157 4.19 4.53 -6.92
C THR A 157 4.29 3.40 -7.95
N GLU A 158 3.49 3.46 -9.02
CA GLU A 158 3.54 2.50 -10.14
C GLU A 158 4.87 2.56 -10.89
N SER A 159 5.45 3.74 -11.01
CA SER A 159 6.79 3.94 -11.60
C SER A 159 7.92 3.49 -10.68
N GLY A 160 7.62 3.19 -9.40
CA GLY A 160 8.61 2.81 -8.38
C GLY A 160 9.41 3.98 -7.80
N ASN A 161 9.03 5.21 -8.12
CA ASN A 161 9.68 6.43 -7.64
C ASN A 161 9.24 6.80 -6.22
N ILE A 162 8.05 6.35 -5.81
CA ILE A 162 7.53 6.52 -4.45
C ILE A 162 7.15 5.15 -3.91
N SER A 163 7.35 4.95 -2.62
CA SER A 163 6.93 3.76 -1.89
C SER A 163 6.25 4.16 -0.60
N ARG A 164 5.17 3.48 -0.23
CA ARG A 164 4.57 3.63 1.11
C ARG A 164 5.32 2.70 2.05
N GLN A 165 5.93 3.25 3.09
CA GLN A 165 6.74 2.50 4.04
C GLN A 165 6.58 3.09 5.44
N GLU A 166 6.50 2.25 6.46
CA GLU A 166 6.47 2.73 7.85
C GLU A 166 7.76 3.46 8.22
N ALA A 167 7.61 4.57 8.94
CA ALA A 167 8.71 5.38 9.45
C ALA A 167 9.77 4.54 10.18
N VAL A 168 9.34 3.69 11.11
CA VAL A 168 10.24 2.86 11.93
C VAL A 168 11.01 1.81 11.11
N SER A 169 10.43 1.33 10.01
CA SER A 169 11.11 0.38 9.12
C SER A 169 12.24 1.02 8.28
N MET A 170 12.27 2.35 8.18
CA MET A 170 13.32 3.06 7.47
C MET A 170 14.59 3.28 8.30
N ILE A 171 14.51 3.13 9.64
CA ILE A 171 15.64 3.37 10.55
C ILE A 171 16.74 2.29 10.43
N PRO A 172 16.44 0.97 10.46
CA PRO A 172 17.49 -0.05 10.45
C PRO A 172 18.42 0.03 9.24
N PRO A 173 17.94 0.26 7.99
CA PRO A 173 18.82 0.43 6.84
C PRO A 173 19.77 1.62 6.93
N LEU A 174 19.35 2.73 7.56
CA LEU A 174 20.19 3.92 7.73
C LEU A 174 21.32 3.67 8.72
N LEU A 175 21.01 3.02 9.85
CA LEU A 175 21.99 2.71 10.90
C LEU A 175 22.99 1.63 10.48
N LEU A 176 22.56 0.67 9.64
CA LEU A 176 23.41 -0.42 9.19
C LEU A 176 24.53 0.04 8.23
N ASN A 177 24.37 1.19 7.57
CA ASN A 177 25.34 1.78 6.63
C ASN A 177 25.96 0.75 5.66
N ALA A 178 25.10 -0.04 5.01
CA ALA A 178 25.53 -1.15 4.17
C ALA A 178 26.32 -0.65 2.93
N GLN A 179 27.54 -1.16 2.76
CA GLN A 179 28.41 -0.83 1.63
C GLN A 179 28.26 -1.85 0.49
N PRO A 180 28.54 -1.47 -0.77
CA PRO A 180 28.35 -2.36 -1.93
C PRO A 180 29.11 -3.70 -1.87
N HIS A 181 30.22 -3.74 -1.12
CA HIS A 181 31.05 -4.93 -0.94
C HIS A 181 30.59 -5.82 0.23
N HIS A 182 29.62 -5.38 1.03
CA HIS A 182 29.02 -6.21 2.07
C HIS A 182 28.12 -7.28 1.42
N LYS A 183 28.35 -8.55 1.75
CA LYS A 183 27.46 -9.64 1.35
C LYS A 183 26.17 -9.52 2.17
N ARG A 184 25.03 -9.39 1.49
CA ARG A 184 23.72 -9.35 2.14
C ARG A 184 23.37 -10.78 2.58
N ASP A 185 23.40 -11.01 3.89
CA ASP A 185 22.77 -12.18 4.48
C ASP A 185 21.24 -12.06 4.33
N LEU A 186 20.54 -13.19 4.20
CA LEU A 186 19.13 -13.29 3.84
C LEU A 186 18.18 -12.55 4.82
N SER A 187 18.66 -12.24 6.02
CA SER A 187 17.98 -11.41 7.02
C SER A 187 17.74 -9.97 6.56
N LEU A 188 18.65 -9.40 5.76
CA LEU A 188 18.49 -8.08 5.17
C LEU A 188 17.42 -8.07 4.09
N GLN A 189 17.35 -9.11 3.25
CA GLN A 189 16.29 -9.21 2.26
C GLN A 189 14.92 -9.23 2.95
N MET A 190 14.78 -9.96 4.07
CA MET A 190 13.54 -9.99 4.84
C MET A 190 13.16 -8.62 5.43
N MET A 191 14.08 -7.80 5.93
CA MET A 191 13.75 -6.45 6.41
C MET A 191 13.23 -5.53 5.31
N TRP A 192 13.74 -5.68 4.08
CA TRP A 192 13.29 -4.90 2.92
C TRP A 192 12.01 -5.48 2.29
N THR A 193 11.83 -6.80 2.26
CA THR A 193 10.66 -7.47 1.66
C THR A 193 9.47 -7.59 2.59
N THR A 194 9.63 -7.67 3.92
CA THR A 194 8.48 -7.65 4.84
C THR A 194 7.78 -6.30 4.86
N SER A 195 8.54 -5.20 4.77
CA SER A 195 8.01 -3.85 4.58
C SER A 195 7.28 -3.70 3.22
N ALA A 196 7.78 -4.31 2.14
CA ALA A 196 7.11 -4.32 0.83
C ALA A 196 5.89 -5.27 0.77
N ALA A 197 5.91 -6.39 1.51
CA ALA A 197 4.83 -7.38 1.53
C ALA A 197 3.60 -6.89 2.33
N ILE A 198 3.81 -6.11 3.39
CA ILE A 198 2.72 -5.41 4.09
C ILE A 198 2.07 -4.37 3.15
N CYS A 199 2.84 -3.78 2.23
CA CYS A 199 2.32 -2.83 1.25
C CYS A 199 1.55 -3.49 0.09
N LEU A 200 1.80 -4.79 -0.20
CA LEU A 200 1.10 -5.57 -1.24
C LEU A 200 -0.20 -6.22 -0.74
N PHE A 201 -0.49 -6.20 0.57
CA PHE A 201 -1.70 -6.80 1.13
C PHE A 201 -2.97 -5.93 1.02
N ILE A 202 -2.89 -4.77 0.36
CA ILE A 202 -4.06 -3.94 -0.01
C ILE A 202 -4.23 -3.90 -1.54
N ARG A 203 -4.09 -5.05 -2.21
CA ARG A 203 -4.78 -5.30 -3.48
C ARG A 203 -5.95 -6.24 -3.21
N PRO A 204 -7.21 -5.77 -3.23
CA PRO A 204 -8.31 -6.71 -3.38
C PRO A 204 -8.12 -7.36 -4.75
N LYS A 205 -7.89 -8.67 -4.75
CA LYS A 205 -8.04 -9.47 -5.98
C LYS A 205 -9.51 -9.41 -6.35
N GLY A 206 -9.79 -8.90 -7.55
CA GLY A 206 -11.07 -9.08 -8.21
C GLY A 206 -11.27 -10.53 -8.66
#